data_AF-A0A920S338-F1
#
_entry.id   AF-A0A920S338-F1
#
_cell.length_a   1.000
_cell.length_b   1.000
_cell.length_c   1.000
_cell.angle_alpha   90.00
_cell.angle_beta   90.00
_cell.angle_gamma   90.00
#
_symmetry.space_group_name_H-M   'P 1'
#
loop_
_entity.id
_entity.type
_entity.pdbx_description
1 polymer ?
#
loop_
_entity_poly.entity_id
_entity_poly.type
_entity_poly.pdbx_seq_one_letter_code
_entity_poly.pdbx_strand_id
1 'polypeptide(L)' 'MQEGSFRCDANVSLRPDGEKKLGTRAEIKNINSFRFIENAINYEIERQKELLEEGKEVIQETRLYEQIVMKPDP' A
#
# COMPACT_ATOMS: atom_id res chain seq x y z
N MET A 1 8.79 -19.06 -2.53
CA MET A 1 7.37 -19.26 -2.15
C MET A 1 6.66 -19.70 -3.43
N GLN A 2 6.42 -21.00 -3.57
CA GLN A 2 5.21 -21.72 -3.12
C GLN A 2 3.97 -21.20 -3.85
N GLU A 3 3.31 -22.13 -4.55
CA GLU A 3 1.98 -22.11 -5.18
C GLU A 3 1.21 -20.79 -5.07
N GLY A 4 0.78 -20.24 -6.22
CA GLY A 4 0.02 -18.99 -6.36
C GLY A 4 -1.37 -18.95 -5.68
N SER A 5 -1.47 -19.42 -4.44
CA SER A 5 -2.65 -19.41 -3.58
C SER A 5 -2.65 -18.24 -2.60
N PHE A 6 -1.50 -17.61 -2.33
CA PHE A 6 -1.45 -16.44 -1.45
C PHE A 6 -1.68 -15.15 -2.26
N ARG A 7 -2.85 -14.56 -2.08
CA ARG A 7 -3.20 -13.22 -2.57
C ARG A 7 -3.74 -12.42 -1.40
N CYS A 8 -3.17 -11.24 -1.20
CA CYS A 8 -3.59 -10.31 -0.17
C CYS A 8 -3.76 -8.92 -0.79
N ASP A 9 -4.77 -8.22 -0.27
CA ASP A 9 -5.00 -6.81 -0.53
C ASP A 9 -4.82 -6.05 0.80
N ALA A 10 -4.12 -4.93 0.78
CA ALA A 10 -3.89 -4.09 1.95
C ALA A 10 -4.72 -2.81 1.87
N ASN A 11 -5.44 -2.48 2.95
CA ASN A 11 -6.19 -1.23 3.06
C ASN A 11 -5.50 -0.34 4.08
N VAL A 12 -5.01 0.83 3.65
CA VAL A 12 -4.18 1.73 4.47
C VAL A 12 -4.81 3.11 4.54
N SER A 13 -4.90 3.66 5.75
CA SER A 13 -5.32 5.04 6.01
C SER A 13 -4.55 5.58 7.20
N LEU A 14 -4.01 6.79 7.10
CA LEU A 14 -3.42 7.50 8.24
C LEU A 14 -4.45 8.39 8.94
N ARG A 15 -4.26 8.57 10.25
CA ARG A 15 -4.96 9.58 11.04
C ARG A 15 -4.04 10.12 12.14
N PRO A 16 -4.23 11.37 12.59
CA PRO A 16 -3.57 11.90 13.78
C PRO A 16 -3.82 11.01 15.01
N ASP A 17 -2.83 10.95 15.91
CA ASP A 17 -2.99 10.24 17.17
C ASP A 17 -4.11 10.87 18.02
N GLY A 18 -4.89 10.02 18.69
CA GLY A 18 -6.07 10.44 19.45
C GLY A 18 -7.33 10.75 18.63
N GLU A 19 -7.25 10.81 17.29
CA GLU A 19 -8.44 11.01 16.46
C GLU A 19 -9.25 9.71 16.33
N LYS A 20 -10.58 9.83 16.46
CA LYS A 20 -11.52 8.70 16.31
C LYS A 20 -11.90 8.42 14.86
N LYS A 21 -11.85 9.44 14.00
CA LYS A 21 -12.20 9.33 12.60
C LYS A 21 -11.05 8.69 11.82
N LEU A 22 -11.37 7.68 11.01
CA LEU A 22 -10.41 7.10 10.08
C LEU A 22 -10.14 8.10 8.93
N GLY A 23 -8.89 8.15 8.47
CA GLY A 23 -8.53 8.94 7.29
C GLY A 23 -8.99 8.28 5.98
N THR A 24 -8.66 8.92 4.86
CA THR A 24 -8.99 8.39 3.54
C THR A 24 -8.23 7.09 3.27
N ARG A 25 -8.94 6.10 2.75
CA ARG A 25 -8.40 4.76 2.48
C ARG A 25 -7.79 4.67 1.09
N ALA A 26 -6.55 4.17 1.02
CA ALA A 26 -5.96 3.62 -0.20
C ALA A 26 -5.97 2.09 -0.13
N GLU A 27 -6.32 1.45 -1.24
CA GLU A 27 -6.33 -0.02 -1.35
C GLU A 27 -5.21 -0.49 -2.27
N ILE A 28 -4.30 -1.31 -1.75
CA ILE A 28 -3.18 -1.90 -2.50
C ILE A 28 -3.52 -3.34 -2.84
N LYS A 29 -3.54 -3.66 -4.13
CA LYS A 29 -3.90 -4.98 -4.66
C LYS A 29 -2.67 -5.77 -5.13
N ASN A 30 -2.90 -7.06 -5.33
CA ASN A 30 -1.98 -7.99 -5.99
C ASN A 30 -0.67 -8.28 -5.22
N ILE A 31 -0.76 -8.36 -3.90
CA ILE A 31 0.38 -8.70 -3.05
C ILE A 31 0.40 -10.21 -2.83
N ASN A 32 1.54 -10.85 -3.12
CA ASN A 32 1.67 -12.31 -3.14
C ASN A 32 2.75 -12.86 -2.17
N SER A 33 3.21 -12.05 -1.23
CA SER A 33 4.18 -12.44 -0.20
C SER A 33 4.05 -11.58 1.04
N PHE A 34 4.24 -12.15 2.23
CA PHE A 34 4.25 -11.41 3.49
C PHE A 34 5.28 -10.26 3.49
N ARG A 35 6.47 -10.49 2.92
CA ARG A 35 7.50 -9.45 2.79
C ARG A 35 7.00 -8.28 1.91
N PHE A 36 6.20 -8.57 0.89
CA PHE A 36 5.66 -7.53 0.02
C PHE A 36 4.49 -6.81 0.64
N ILE A 37 3.73 -7.46 1.53
CA ILE A 37 2.69 -6.79 2.32
C ILE A 37 3.34 -5.72 3.20
N GLU A 38 4.39 -6.07 3.94
CA GLU A 38 5.12 -5.13 4.79
C GLU A 38 5.67 -3.96 3.97
N ASN A 39 6.36 -4.24 2.86
CA ASN A 39 6.90 -3.20 1.98
C ASN A 39 5.81 -2.29 1.39
N ALA A 40 4.69 -2.87 0.94
CA ALA A 40 3.57 -2.12 0.35
C ALA A 40 2.91 -1.20 1.38
N ILE A 41 2.69 -1.70 2.60
CA ILE A 41 2.11 -0.92 3.70
C ILE A 41 3.06 0.22 4.09
N ASN A 42 4.35 -0.06 4.29
CA ASN A 42 5.33 0.97 4.67
C ASN A 42 5.46 2.06 3.61
N TYR A 43 5.48 1.68 2.32
CA TYR A 43 5.50 2.64 1.23
C TYR A 43 4.26 3.55 1.24
N GLU A 44 3.08 2.97 1.44
CA GLU A 44 1.83 3.74 1.45
C GLU A 44 1.70 4.63 2.70
N ILE A 45 2.24 4.20 3.84
CA ILE A 45 2.36 5.04 5.04
C ILE A 45 3.19 6.28 4.73
N GLU A 46 4.41 6.13 4.21
CA GLU A 46 5.28 7.28 3.91
C GLU A 46 4.64 8.20 2.87
N ARG A 47 4.04 7.66 1.82
CA ARG A 47 3.31 8.45 0.82
C ARG A 47 2.18 9.28 1.43
N GLN A 48 1.30 8.65 2.22
CA GLN A 48 0.18 9.38 2.84
C GLN A 48 0.69 10.44 3.81
N LYS A 49 1.77 10.13 4.55
CA LYS A 49 2.41 11.07 5.46
C LYS A 49 2.95 12.28 4.70
N GLU A 50 3.72 12.10 3.63
CA GLU A 50 4.23 13.19 2.79
C GLU A 50 3.10 14.08 2.25
N LEU A 51 2.02 13.48 1.74
CA LEU A 51 0.86 14.24 1.26
C LEU A 51 0.24 15.10 2.37
N LEU A 52 0.01 14.51 3.54
CA LEU A 52 -0.59 15.20 4.68
C LEU A 52 0.34 16.30 5.25
N GLU A 53 1.66 16.07 5.29
CA GLU A 53 2.66 17.05 5.71
C GLU A 53 2.76 18.24 4.75
N GLU A 54 2.56 18.00 3.44
CA GLU A 54 2.45 19.06 2.42
C GLU A 54 1.09 19.79 2.42
N GLY A 55 0.17 19.41 3.30
CA GLY A 55 -1.20 19.95 3.35
C GLY A 55 -2.08 19.50 2.18
N LYS A 56 -1.67 18.45 1.45
CA LYS A 56 -2.46 17.81 0.40
C LYS A 56 -3.39 16.77 1.02
N GLU A 57 -4.41 16.41 0.27
CA GLU A 57 -5.37 15.39 0.67
C GLU A 57 -4.99 14.02 0.09
N VAL A 58 -5.12 12.98 0.92
CA VAL A 58 -5.13 11.60 0.42
C VAL A 58 -6.48 11.35 -0.25
N ILE A 59 -6.45 10.97 -1.51
CA ILE A 59 -7.65 10.57 -2.28
C ILE A 59 -7.88 9.07 -2.15
N GLN A 60 -9.15 8.65 -2.23
CA GLN A 60 -9.48 7.24 -2.24
C GLN A 60 -9.15 6.64 -3.62
N GLU A 61 -8.23 5.67 -3.64
CA GLU A 61 -7.78 5.04 -4.87
C GLU A 61 -7.39 3.58 -4.65
N THR A 62 -7.39 2.82 -5.74
CA THR A 62 -6.89 1.45 -5.79
C THR A 62 -5.55 1.46 -6.53
N ARG A 63 -4.50 0.94 -5.90
CA ARG A 63 -3.12 0.91 -6.40
C ARG A 63 -2.67 -0.54 -6.59
N LEU A 64 -1.82 -0.80 -7.59
CA LEU A 64 -1.23 -2.12 -7.79
C LEU A 64 0.18 -2.15 -7.20
N TYR A 65 0.49 -3.19 -6.42
CA TYR A 65 1.88 -3.48 -6.06
C TYR A 65 2.51 -4.32 -7.17
N GLU A 66 3.22 -3.67 -8.09
CA GLU A 66 4.00 -4.36 -9.11
C GLU A 66 5.42 -4.63 -8.61
N GLN A 67 5.78 -5.90 -8.53
CA GLN A 67 7.18 -6.26 -8.62
C GLN A 67 7.56 -6.20 -10.09
N ILE A 68 8.42 -5.26 -10.49
CA ILE A 68 9.17 -5.42 -11.73
C ILE A 68 10.12 -6.60 -11.48
N VAL A 69 9.63 -7.82 -11.70
CA VAL A 69 10.49 -8.96 -11.97
C VAL A 69 11.06 -8.66 -13.34
N MET A 70 12.33 -8.25 -13.40
CA MET A 70 13.06 -8.23 -14.67
C MET A 70 12.88 -9.63 -15.27
N LYS A 71 12.01 -9.74 -16.28
CA LYS A 71 12.01 -10.92 -17.12
C LYS A 71 13.37 -10.89 -17.83
N PRO A 72 14.20 -11.93 -17.75
CA PRO A 72 15.29 -12.03 -18.69
C PRO A 72 14.65 -12.01 -20.08
N ASP A 73 15.13 -11.10 -20.93
CA ASP A 73 14.76 -11.07 -22.34
C ASP A 73 15.03 -12.46 -22.97
N PRO A 74 14.22 -12.88 -23.96
CA PRO A 74 14.34 -14.18 -24.61
C PRO A 74 15.69 -14.39 -25.31
#